data_AF-A0A8X7MKU0-F1
#
_entry.id   AF-A0A8X7MKU0-F1
#
_cell.length_a   1.000
_cell.length_b   1.000
_cell.length_c   1.000
_cell.angle_alpha   90.00
_cell.angle_beta   90.00
_cell.angle_gamma   90.00
#
_symmetry.space_group_name_H-M   'P 1'
#
loop_
_entity.id
_entity.type
_entity.pdbx_description
1 polymer ?
#
loop_
_entity_poly.entity_id
_entity_poly.type
_entity_poly.pdbx_seq_one_letter_code
_entity_poly.pdbx_strand_id
1 'polypeptide(L)'
;FSQHTRDIDDILKKALDELLIQQVSTGIRSSLEKTKQLSQIVQIVVNAEHFRLACEELENLLVALRAPHRGGKLKLDASSHFARTLQMAQGRIDGAIEEKLAQFLEMGTFEWTPQRARSEGRTGATGAGAGAASTTPTHLVELMRWLADVVESVLALLKEKTKVGTYQRAFGYIANHMLYGTLLVKDEPSLNLKALQNVKAEVDFLSEKARENSRGQAASAFDEINQTLTVILNEAVVEYTTSTSVRAGKFPAVKPATLAALFEKLARFHAGRQEHELTQRYTRQKEAVLRVRR
;
A
#
# COMPACT_ATOMS: atom_id res chain seq x y z
N PHE A 1 -55.52 -14.68 -12.31
CA PHE A 1 -54.27 -15.42 -12.57
C PHE A 1 -53.02 -14.53 -12.59
N SER A 2 -53.03 -13.31 -13.15
CA SER A 2 -51.84 -12.43 -13.17
C SER A 2 -51.44 -11.84 -11.80
N GLN A 3 -52.40 -11.51 -10.93
CA GLN A 3 -52.14 -11.03 -9.56
C GLN A 3 -51.51 -12.09 -8.66
N HIS A 4 -52.09 -13.29 -8.58
CA HIS A 4 -51.56 -14.39 -7.76
C HIS A 4 -50.10 -14.74 -8.05
N THR A 5 -49.66 -14.72 -9.31
CA THR A 5 -48.26 -15.01 -9.64
C THR A 5 -47.31 -13.87 -9.24
N ARG A 6 -47.78 -12.61 -9.25
CA ARG A 6 -46.99 -11.47 -8.78
C ARG A 6 -46.81 -11.51 -7.27
N ASP A 7 -47.86 -11.90 -6.54
CA ASP A 7 -47.80 -12.10 -5.10
C ASP A 7 -46.85 -13.26 -4.73
N ILE A 8 -46.85 -14.36 -5.49
CA ILE A 8 -45.93 -15.49 -5.28
C ILE A 8 -44.47 -15.07 -5.51
N ASP A 9 -44.17 -14.33 -6.59
CA ASP A 9 -42.81 -13.84 -6.87
C ASP A 9 -42.32 -12.90 -5.76
N ASP A 10 -43.19 -11.98 -5.29
CA ASP A 10 -42.85 -11.01 -4.25
C ASP A 10 -42.66 -11.69 -2.88
N ILE A 11 -43.45 -12.73 -2.57
CA ILE A 11 -43.29 -13.54 -1.36
C ILE A 11 -42.01 -14.36 -1.41
N LEU A 12 -41.74 -15.04 -2.54
CA LEU A 12 -40.51 -15.81 -2.73
C LEU A 12 -39.28 -14.93 -2.62
N LYS A 13 -39.30 -13.75 -3.26
CA LYS A 13 -38.22 -12.77 -3.15
C LYS A 13 -37.97 -12.37 -1.70
N LYS A 14 -39.01 -11.98 -0.96
CA LYS A 14 -38.90 -11.55 0.45
C LYS A 14 -38.39 -12.67 1.35
N ALA A 15 -38.93 -13.88 1.24
CA ALA A 15 -38.52 -15.01 2.06
C ALA A 15 -37.04 -15.37 1.82
N LEU A 16 -36.61 -15.31 0.56
CA LEU A 16 -35.24 -15.59 0.17
C LEU A 16 -34.27 -14.49 0.64
N ASP A 17 -34.64 -13.22 0.46
CA ASP A 17 -33.85 -12.08 0.96
C ASP A 17 -33.73 -12.12 2.49
N GLU A 18 -34.83 -12.41 3.20
CA GLU A 18 -34.82 -12.53 4.66
C GLU A 18 -33.87 -13.65 5.12
N LEU A 19 -33.96 -14.84 4.53
CA LEU A 19 -33.08 -15.96 4.87
C LEU A 19 -31.61 -15.65 4.56
N LEU A 20 -31.31 -15.17 3.35
CA LEU A 20 -29.94 -14.92 2.90
C LEU A 20 -29.29 -13.75 3.65
N ILE A 21 -30.04 -12.69 3.93
CA ILE A 21 -29.50 -11.52 4.66
C ILE A 21 -29.37 -11.84 6.15
N GLN A 22 -30.45 -12.29 6.79
CA GLN A 22 -30.48 -12.44 8.25
C GLN A 22 -29.64 -13.63 8.70
N GLN A 23 -29.75 -14.78 8.05
CA GLN A 23 -29.07 -15.98 8.54
C GLN A 23 -27.67 -16.12 7.98
N VAL A 24 -27.48 -15.88 6.69
CA VAL A 24 -26.19 -16.14 6.03
C VAL A 24 -25.27 -14.93 6.09
N SER A 25 -25.68 -13.78 5.53
CA SER A 25 -24.79 -12.60 5.45
C SER A 25 -24.45 -12.06 6.84
N THR A 26 -25.38 -12.05 7.79
CA THR A 26 -25.11 -11.56 9.16
C THR A 26 -24.22 -12.54 9.93
N GLY A 27 -24.44 -13.85 9.77
CA GLY A 27 -23.56 -14.88 10.33
C GLY A 27 -22.12 -14.76 9.82
N ILE A 28 -21.95 -14.58 8.51
CA ILE A 28 -20.64 -14.34 7.88
C ILE A 28 -19.99 -13.08 8.44
N ARG A 29 -20.72 -11.97 8.61
CA ARG A 29 -20.17 -10.73 9.20
C ARG A 29 -19.72 -10.94 10.63
N SER A 30 -20.53 -11.58 11.48
CA SER A 30 -20.16 -11.89 12.87
C SER A 30 -18.90 -12.77 12.93
N SER A 31 -18.83 -13.81 12.09
CA SER A 31 -17.64 -14.67 12.01
C SER A 31 -16.43 -13.90 11.51
N LEU A 32 -16.62 -13.04 10.51
CA LEU A 32 -15.58 -12.18 9.95
C LEU A 32 -15.03 -11.25 11.03
N GLU A 33 -15.85 -10.63 11.88
CA GLU A 33 -15.42 -9.73 12.96
C GLU A 33 -14.63 -10.43 14.06
N LYS A 34 -15.00 -11.66 14.43
CA LYS A 34 -14.35 -12.42 15.51
C LYS A 34 -13.02 -13.06 15.09
N THR A 35 -12.86 -13.33 13.80
CA THR A 35 -11.67 -14.02 13.26
C THR A 35 -10.46 -13.09 13.25
N LYS A 36 -9.31 -13.54 13.77
CA LYS A 36 -8.05 -12.78 13.71
C LYS A 36 -7.04 -13.33 12.70
N GLN A 37 -7.09 -14.63 12.42
CA GLN A 37 -6.12 -15.27 11.55
C GLN A 37 -6.42 -14.96 10.08
N LEU A 38 -5.43 -14.47 9.33
CA LEU A 38 -5.60 -14.04 7.94
C LEU A 38 -6.11 -15.16 7.02
N SER A 39 -5.58 -16.38 7.15
CA SER A 39 -6.04 -17.53 6.35
C SER A 39 -7.52 -17.85 6.55
N GLN A 40 -8.01 -17.73 7.79
CA GLN A 40 -9.42 -17.93 8.11
C GLN A 40 -10.29 -16.78 7.56
N ILE A 41 -9.80 -15.54 7.60
CA ILE A 41 -10.48 -14.38 6.99
C ILE A 41 -10.65 -14.62 5.48
N VAL A 42 -9.60 -15.06 4.79
CA VAL A 42 -9.65 -15.38 3.35
C VAL A 42 -10.65 -16.47 3.05
N GLN A 43 -10.70 -17.53 3.86
CA GLN A 43 -11.68 -18.60 3.65
C GLN A 43 -13.13 -18.09 3.79
N ILE A 44 -13.38 -17.20 4.75
CA ILE A 44 -14.69 -16.54 4.91
C ILE A 44 -15.02 -15.70 3.67
N VAL A 45 -14.03 -15.00 3.09
CA VAL A 45 -14.21 -14.21 1.85
C VAL A 45 -14.60 -15.12 0.69
N VAL A 46 -13.89 -16.22 0.47
CA VAL A 46 -14.19 -17.19 -0.59
C VAL A 46 -15.62 -17.74 -0.42
N ASN A 47 -16.00 -18.10 0.81
CA ASN A 47 -17.35 -18.56 1.09
C ASN A 47 -18.40 -17.48 0.77
N ALA A 48 -18.15 -16.22 1.17
CA ALA A 48 -19.02 -15.10 0.85
C ALA A 48 -19.12 -14.82 -0.65
N GLU A 49 -18.04 -15.02 -1.42
CA GLU A 49 -18.07 -14.91 -2.89
C GLU A 49 -18.93 -16.00 -3.52
N HIS A 50 -18.82 -17.25 -3.06
CA HIS A 50 -19.68 -18.34 -3.53
C HIS A 50 -21.17 -18.07 -3.25
N PHE A 51 -21.51 -17.58 -2.05
CA PHE A 51 -22.90 -17.21 -1.73
C PHE A 51 -23.40 -16.06 -2.61
N ARG A 52 -22.54 -15.08 -2.93
CA ARG A 52 -22.90 -14.00 -3.85
C ARG A 52 -23.19 -14.53 -5.26
N LEU A 53 -22.37 -15.46 -5.77
CA LEU A 53 -22.60 -16.11 -7.06
C LEU A 53 -23.91 -16.92 -7.05
N ALA A 54 -24.17 -17.66 -5.98
CA ALA A 54 -25.43 -18.39 -5.82
C ALA A 54 -26.65 -17.46 -5.82
N CYS A 55 -26.55 -16.24 -5.27
CA CYS A 55 -27.61 -15.24 -5.37
C CYS A 55 -27.85 -14.81 -6.82
N GLU A 56 -26.80 -14.59 -7.61
CA GLU A 56 -26.90 -14.23 -9.04
C GLU A 56 -27.51 -15.38 -9.86
N GLU A 57 -27.13 -16.64 -9.58
CA GLU A 57 -27.73 -17.81 -10.21
C GLU A 57 -29.22 -17.97 -9.87
N LEU A 58 -29.58 -17.71 -8.62
CA LEU A 58 -30.96 -17.77 -8.16
C LEU A 58 -31.82 -16.66 -8.75
N GLU A 59 -31.28 -15.44 -8.90
CA GLU A 59 -31.92 -14.36 -9.66
C GLU A 59 -32.22 -14.80 -11.10
N ASN A 60 -31.25 -15.43 -11.78
CA ASN A 60 -31.42 -15.92 -13.15
C ASN A 60 -32.47 -17.04 -13.23
N LEU A 61 -32.48 -17.96 -12.27
CA LEU A 61 -33.45 -19.05 -12.20
C LEU A 61 -34.88 -18.52 -11.99
N LEU A 62 -35.04 -17.54 -11.09
CA LEU A 62 -36.33 -16.89 -10.86
C LEU A 62 -36.83 -16.14 -12.10
N VAL A 63 -35.92 -15.53 -12.88
CA VAL A 63 -36.25 -14.93 -14.18
C VAL A 63 -36.66 -15.99 -15.20
N ALA A 64 -35.96 -17.13 -15.26
CA ALA A 64 -36.24 -18.21 -16.21
C ALA A 64 -37.57 -18.94 -15.94
N LEU A 65 -37.96 -19.08 -14.67
CA LEU A 65 -39.25 -19.64 -14.27
C LEU A 65 -40.44 -18.70 -14.56
N ARG A 66 -40.17 -17.44 -14.96
CA ARG A 66 -41.20 -16.47 -15.32
C ARG A 66 -41.69 -16.71 -16.75
N ALA A 67 -43.00 -16.62 -16.97
CA ALA A 67 -43.59 -16.72 -18.31
C ALA A 67 -43.01 -15.65 -19.28
N PRO A 68 -42.78 -15.99 -20.57
CA PRO A 68 -41.97 -15.21 -21.52
C PRO A 68 -42.51 -13.80 -21.89
N HIS A 69 -43.64 -13.38 -21.34
CA HIS A 69 -44.25 -12.06 -21.62
C HIS A 69 -44.08 -11.05 -20.47
N ARG A 70 -43.25 -11.34 -19.48
CA ARG A 70 -43.03 -10.49 -18.30
C ARG A 70 -41.59 -10.00 -18.23
N GLY A 71 -41.30 -8.94 -18.99
CA GLY A 71 -40.01 -8.26 -18.94
C GLY A 71 -39.78 -7.54 -17.59
N GLY A 72 -38.58 -7.67 -17.02
CA GLY A 72 -38.14 -6.96 -15.82
C GLY A 72 -36.96 -7.65 -15.14
N LYS A 73 -36.00 -6.88 -14.62
CA LYS A 73 -34.87 -7.43 -13.86
C LYS A 73 -35.35 -7.81 -12.45
N LEU A 74 -35.29 -9.09 -12.10
CA LEU A 74 -35.45 -9.53 -10.72
C LEU A 74 -34.08 -9.56 -10.07
N LYS A 75 -33.88 -8.75 -9.04
CA LYS A 75 -32.63 -8.63 -8.29
C LYS A 75 -32.92 -8.78 -6.80
N LEU A 76 -32.13 -9.61 -6.13
CA LEU A 76 -32.20 -9.83 -4.70
C LEU A 76 -31.46 -8.72 -3.97
N ASP A 77 -32.01 -8.27 -2.85
CA ASP A 77 -31.34 -7.30 -2.00
C ASP A 77 -30.14 -7.97 -1.30
N ALA A 78 -30.19 -9.29 -1.09
CA ALA A 78 -29.11 -10.12 -0.59
C ALA A 78 -27.79 -9.94 -1.37
N SER A 79 -27.85 -9.85 -2.70
CA SER A 79 -26.68 -9.64 -3.56
C SER A 79 -25.90 -8.37 -3.18
N SER A 80 -26.60 -7.30 -2.81
CA SER A 80 -25.98 -6.05 -2.35
C SER A 80 -25.39 -6.18 -0.94
N HIS A 81 -26.04 -6.94 -0.06
CA HIS A 81 -25.55 -7.22 1.29
C HIS A 81 -24.25 -8.02 1.27
N PHE A 82 -24.15 -9.05 0.42
CA PHE A 82 -22.92 -9.82 0.22
C PHE A 82 -21.80 -8.97 -0.38
N ALA A 83 -22.09 -8.08 -1.33
CA ALA A 83 -21.10 -7.15 -1.87
C ALA A 83 -20.49 -6.26 -0.76
N ARG A 84 -21.33 -5.72 0.14
CA ARG A 84 -20.85 -4.94 1.29
C ARG A 84 -20.05 -5.81 2.28
N THR A 85 -20.48 -7.05 2.52
CA THR A 85 -19.74 -8.00 3.36
C THR A 85 -18.35 -8.30 2.79
N LEU A 86 -18.23 -8.50 1.48
CA LEU A 86 -16.95 -8.69 0.80
C LEU A 86 -16.05 -7.46 0.90
N GLN A 87 -16.60 -6.25 0.81
CA GLN A 87 -15.83 -5.02 1.00
C GLN A 87 -15.26 -4.91 2.43
N MET A 88 -16.08 -5.23 3.44
CA MET A 88 -15.61 -5.29 4.84
C MET A 88 -14.50 -6.33 5.01
N ALA A 89 -14.67 -7.50 4.37
CA ALA A 89 -13.69 -8.57 4.44
C ALA A 89 -12.36 -8.21 3.77
N GLN A 90 -12.40 -7.49 2.64
CA GLN A 90 -11.20 -6.94 2.01
C GLN A 90 -10.49 -5.98 2.97
N GLY A 91 -11.22 -5.04 3.59
CA GLY A 91 -10.63 -4.13 4.57
C GLY A 91 -9.98 -4.84 5.76
N ARG A 92 -10.52 -6.00 6.15
CA ARG A 92 -9.91 -6.86 7.18
C ARG A 92 -8.63 -7.55 6.73
N ILE A 93 -8.59 -8.06 5.50
CA ILE A 93 -7.36 -8.61 4.89
C ILE A 93 -6.29 -7.53 4.87
N ASP A 94 -6.65 -6.35 4.35
CA ASP A 94 -5.75 -5.23 4.22
C ASP A 94 -5.18 -4.79 5.57
N GLY A 95 -6.05 -4.61 6.58
CA GLY A 95 -5.62 -4.22 7.93
C GLY A 95 -4.71 -5.25 8.60
N ALA A 96 -4.98 -6.56 8.42
CA ALA A 96 -4.13 -7.61 8.96
C ALA A 96 -2.74 -7.65 8.29
N ILE A 97 -2.69 -7.35 6.98
CA ILE A 97 -1.42 -7.24 6.25
C ILE A 97 -0.66 -5.99 6.69
N GLU A 98 -1.32 -4.83 6.79
CA GLU A 98 -0.73 -3.58 7.26
C GLU A 98 -0.16 -3.70 8.69
N GLU A 99 -0.87 -4.35 9.61
CA GLU A 99 -0.39 -4.62 10.96
C GLU A 99 0.91 -5.44 10.96
N LYS A 100 1.01 -6.46 10.09
CA LYS A 100 2.24 -7.24 9.95
C LYS A 100 3.35 -6.48 9.23
N LEU A 101 3.04 -5.67 8.22
CA LEU A 101 4.02 -4.78 7.59
C LEU A 101 4.60 -3.80 8.62
N ALA A 102 3.76 -3.22 9.48
CA ALA A 102 4.20 -2.33 10.56
C ALA A 102 5.23 -3.02 11.47
N GLN A 103 4.95 -4.26 11.90
CA GLN A 103 5.87 -5.03 12.74
C GLN A 103 7.23 -5.26 12.06
N PHE A 104 7.26 -5.59 10.77
CA PHE A 104 8.52 -5.72 10.03
C PHE A 104 9.31 -4.41 9.93
N LEU A 105 8.60 -3.30 9.72
CA LEU A 105 9.22 -1.98 9.61
C LEU A 105 9.75 -1.49 10.97
N GLU A 106 9.05 -1.78 12.07
CA GLU A 106 9.48 -1.48 13.44
C GLU A 106 10.71 -2.27 13.90
N MET A 107 10.92 -3.48 13.34
CA MET A 107 12.16 -4.23 13.57
C MET A 107 13.39 -3.59 12.90
N GLY A 108 13.16 -2.70 11.92
CA GLY A 108 14.23 -1.98 11.25
C GLY A 108 14.84 -0.92 12.15
N THR A 109 16.14 -1.04 12.46
CA THR A 109 16.88 0.05 13.10
C THR A 109 17.28 1.08 12.05
N PHE A 110 16.59 2.22 12.05
CA PHE A 110 16.97 3.34 11.20
C PHE A 110 17.97 4.25 11.93
N GLU A 111 19.06 4.58 11.25
CA GLU A 111 20.05 5.55 11.73
C GLU A 111 19.93 6.83 10.92
N TRP A 112 19.56 7.94 11.57
CA TRP A 112 19.36 9.24 10.91
C TRP A 112 20.67 9.95 10.56
N THR A 113 21.74 9.66 11.29
CA THR A 113 23.06 10.32 11.12
C THR A 113 24.21 9.31 11.05
N PRO A 114 24.18 8.33 10.13
CA PRO A 114 25.23 7.33 10.00
C PRO A 114 26.55 7.97 9.60
N GLN A 115 27.64 7.47 10.17
CA GLN A 115 28.99 7.95 9.85
C GLN A 115 29.44 7.59 8.44
N ARG A 116 28.92 6.48 7.90
CA ARG A 116 29.21 6.00 6.53
C ARG A 116 27.93 5.50 5.89
N ALA A 117 27.78 5.67 4.58
CA ALA A 117 26.72 4.96 3.89
C ALA A 117 26.97 3.45 3.98
N ARG A 118 25.90 2.65 4.05
CA ARG A 118 25.99 1.19 4.08
C ARG A 118 26.68 0.64 2.83
N SER A 119 26.56 1.37 1.72
CA SER A 119 27.31 1.09 0.49
C SER A 119 28.83 1.22 0.67
N GLU A 120 29.30 2.16 1.50
CA GLU A 120 30.70 2.58 1.65
C GLU A 120 31.47 1.86 2.79
N GLY A 121 30.78 1.36 3.82
CA GLY A 121 31.42 0.78 5.02
C GLY A 121 32.18 -0.55 4.84
N ARG A 122 32.28 -1.09 3.62
CA ARG A 122 32.71 -2.48 3.36
C ARG A 122 34.17 -2.66 2.92
N THR A 123 34.96 -1.59 2.77
CA THR A 123 36.38 -1.69 2.38
C THR A 123 37.34 -1.88 3.56
N GLY A 124 36.85 -1.99 4.80
CA GLY A 124 37.70 -2.03 6.00
C GLY A 124 37.54 -3.23 6.94
N ALA A 125 36.62 -4.17 6.68
CA ALA A 125 36.44 -5.36 7.53
C ALA A 125 36.99 -6.60 6.83
N THR A 126 38.30 -6.82 6.97
CA THR A 126 38.96 -8.09 6.65
C THR A 126 38.51 -9.16 7.65
N GLY A 127 37.46 -9.90 7.31
CA GLY A 127 37.01 -11.07 8.06
C GLY A 127 36.25 -12.01 7.12
N ALA A 128 36.85 -13.15 6.83
CA ALA A 128 36.36 -14.16 5.91
C ALA A 128 34.94 -14.65 6.28
N GLY A 129 34.01 -14.59 5.33
CA GLY A 129 32.67 -15.18 5.46
C GLY A 129 31.50 -14.43 4.83
N ALA A 130 31.70 -13.24 4.24
CA ALA A 130 30.60 -12.47 3.66
C ALA A 130 30.28 -12.90 2.21
N GLY A 131 29.49 -13.97 2.06
CA GLY A 131 28.77 -14.20 0.80
C GLY A 131 27.92 -12.96 0.48
N ALA A 132 28.07 -12.41 -0.74
CA ALA A 132 27.29 -11.33 -1.34
C ALA A 132 26.28 -10.61 -0.41
N ALA A 133 26.79 -9.85 0.57
CA ALA A 133 25.93 -9.21 1.57
C ALA A 133 25.24 -7.98 0.96
N SER A 134 23.94 -8.15 0.72
CA SER A 134 22.99 -7.17 0.23
C SER A 134 23.13 -5.79 0.88
N THR A 135 23.05 -4.72 0.08
CA THR A 135 22.89 -3.33 0.57
C THR A 135 21.55 -3.10 1.25
N THR A 136 20.61 -4.04 1.09
CA THR A 136 19.27 -4.04 1.67
C THR A 136 19.28 -4.66 3.08
N PRO A 137 18.68 -3.98 4.08
CA PRO A 137 18.45 -4.55 5.40
C PRO A 137 17.70 -5.89 5.37
N THR A 138 18.08 -6.81 6.26
CA THR A 138 17.46 -8.14 6.38
C THR A 138 15.95 -8.08 6.59
N HIS A 139 15.46 -7.15 7.41
CA HIS A 139 14.03 -7.01 7.69
C HIS A 139 13.21 -6.70 6.43
N LEU A 140 13.74 -5.95 5.46
CA LEU A 140 13.04 -5.67 4.19
C LEU A 140 13.04 -6.90 3.28
N VAL A 141 14.11 -7.70 3.30
CA VAL A 141 14.16 -8.97 2.55
C VAL A 141 13.15 -9.96 3.12
N GLU A 142 13.09 -10.09 4.44
CA GLU A 142 12.10 -10.92 5.14
C GLU A 142 10.67 -10.43 4.94
N LEU A 143 10.43 -9.12 5.02
CA LEU A 143 9.14 -8.50 4.72
C LEU A 143 8.70 -8.87 3.30
N MET A 144 9.58 -8.72 2.32
CA MET A 144 9.26 -9.01 0.92
C MET A 144 8.97 -10.48 0.69
N ARG A 145 9.75 -11.37 1.32
CA ARG A 145 9.50 -12.81 1.27
C ARG A 145 8.15 -13.15 1.89
N TRP A 146 7.87 -12.63 3.08
CA TRP A 146 6.59 -12.86 3.76
C TRP A 146 5.41 -12.33 2.94
N LEU A 147 5.52 -11.14 2.34
CA LEU A 147 4.46 -10.57 1.52
C LEU A 147 4.19 -11.43 0.29
N ALA A 148 5.24 -11.91 -0.40
CA ALA A 148 5.10 -12.84 -1.51
C ALA A 148 4.44 -14.15 -1.08
N ASP A 149 4.90 -14.74 0.02
CA ASP A 149 4.34 -15.98 0.57
C ASP A 149 2.85 -15.79 0.92
N VAL A 150 2.47 -14.66 1.52
CA VAL A 150 1.05 -14.35 1.85
C VAL A 150 0.20 -14.25 0.59
N VAL A 151 0.65 -13.53 -0.44
CA VAL A 151 -0.15 -13.35 -1.66
C VAL A 151 -0.26 -14.66 -2.45
N GLU A 152 0.82 -15.43 -2.55
CA GLU A 152 0.84 -16.67 -3.33
C GLU A 152 0.17 -17.84 -2.61
N SER A 153 0.31 -17.96 -1.28
CA SER A 153 -0.23 -19.10 -0.54
C SER A 153 -1.54 -18.78 0.17
N VAL A 154 -1.61 -17.69 0.94
CA VAL A 154 -2.76 -17.38 1.79
C VAL A 154 -3.89 -16.78 0.96
N LEU A 155 -3.56 -15.90 0.01
CA LEU A 155 -4.52 -15.28 -0.89
C LEU A 155 -4.72 -16.11 -2.18
N ALA A 156 -4.21 -17.34 -2.25
CA ALA A 156 -4.24 -18.19 -3.44
C ALA A 156 -5.64 -18.33 -4.05
N LEU A 157 -6.66 -18.43 -3.18
CA LEU A 157 -8.05 -18.63 -3.54
C LEU A 157 -8.78 -17.35 -3.99
N LEU A 158 -8.15 -16.18 -3.85
CA LEU A 158 -8.73 -14.91 -4.27
C LEU A 158 -8.41 -14.59 -5.72
N LYS A 159 -9.26 -13.77 -6.34
CA LYS A 159 -9.09 -13.30 -7.72
C LYS A 159 -7.78 -12.52 -7.89
N GLU A 160 -7.17 -12.65 -9.07
CA GLU A 160 -5.93 -11.96 -9.44
C GLU A 160 -5.99 -10.44 -9.21
N LYS A 161 -7.14 -9.82 -9.52
CA LYS A 161 -7.38 -8.39 -9.28
C LYS A 161 -7.19 -8.02 -7.80
N THR A 162 -7.64 -8.88 -6.89
CA THR A 162 -7.48 -8.68 -5.45
C THR A 162 -6.01 -8.81 -5.05
N LYS A 163 -5.29 -9.80 -5.59
CA LYS A 163 -3.85 -9.99 -5.34
C LYS A 163 -3.02 -8.76 -5.75
N VAL A 164 -3.26 -8.22 -6.95
CA VAL A 164 -2.60 -7.01 -7.43
C VAL A 164 -2.94 -5.80 -6.55
N GLY A 165 -4.21 -5.66 -6.14
CA GLY A 165 -4.64 -4.61 -5.21
C GLY A 165 -3.96 -4.70 -3.84
N THR A 166 -3.76 -5.91 -3.32
CA THR A 166 -3.01 -6.15 -2.09
C THR A 166 -1.57 -5.66 -2.20
N TYR A 167 -0.86 -6.00 -3.29
CA TYR A 167 0.50 -5.50 -3.51
C TYR A 167 0.53 -3.97 -3.59
N GLN A 168 -0.36 -3.35 -4.37
CA GLN A 168 -0.44 -1.89 -4.49
C GLN A 168 -0.60 -1.21 -3.13
N ARG A 169 -1.49 -1.73 -2.30
CA ARG A 169 -1.70 -1.21 -0.95
C ARG A 169 -0.50 -1.43 -0.04
N ALA A 170 0.07 -2.64 -0.04
CA ALA A 170 1.24 -2.97 0.77
C ALA A 170 2.44 -2.08 0.43
N PHE A 171 2.78 -1.92 -0.85
CA PHE A 171 3.86 -1.04 -1.29
C PHE A 171 3.55 0.43 -1.01
N GLY A 172 2.30 0.87 -1.16
CA GLY A 172 1.85 2.20 -0.75
C GLY A 172 2.06 2.46 0.74
N TYR A 173 1.72 1.49 1.59
CA TYR A 173 1.93 1.57 3.03
C TYR A 173 3.42 1.66 3.38
N ILE A 174 4.26 0.81 2.77
CA ILE A 174 5.71 0.81 2.98
C ILE A 174 6.32 2.15 2.55
N ALA A 175 6.00 2.64 1.35
CA ALA A 175 6.50 3.91 0.84
C ALA A 175 6.10 5.08 1.75
N ASN A 176 4.84 5.10 2.21
CA ASN A 176 4.34 6.11 3.12
C ASN A 176 5.04 6.05 4.49
N HIS A 177 5.28 4.84 5.03
CA HIS A 177 6.02 4.67 6.27
C HIS A 177 7.47 5.14 6.14
N MET A 178 8.19 4.76 5.08
CA MET A 178 9.58 5.20 4.86
C MET A 178 9.68 6.73 4.74
N LEU A 179 8.74 7.36 4.04
CA LEU A 179 8.77 8.80 3.83
C LEU A 179 8.32 9.59 5.08
N TYR A 180 7.15 9.28 5.61
CA TYR A 180 6.51 10.06 6.67
C TYR A 180 6.81 9.52 8.07
N GLY A 181 6.89 8.20 8.22
CA GLY A 181 7.21 7.52 9.49
C GLY A 181 8.69 7.50 9.83
N THR A 182 9.59 7.46 8.82
CA THR A 182 11.03 7.38 9.05
C THR A 182 11.73 8.72 8.76
N LEU A 183 11.68 9.21 7.51
CA LEU A 183 12.43 10.40 7.11
C LEU A 183 11.86 11.70 7.70
N LEU A 184 10.54 11.87 7.67
CA LEU A 184 9.85 13.08 8.13
C LEU A 184 9.25 12.97 9.55
N VAL A 185 9.73 12.02 10.35
CA VAL A 185 9.33 11.89 11.76
C VAL A 185 9.58 13.20 12.53
N LYS A 186 8.67 13.60 13.41
CA LYS A 186 8.79 14.87 14.15
C LYS A 186 9.84 14.83 15.26
N ASP A 187 10.04 13.65 15.85
CA ASP A 187 10.85 13.46 17.04
C ASP A 187 12.35 13.59 16.76
N GLU A 188 12.78 13.22 15.55
CA GLU A 188 14.19 13.35 15.15
C GLU A 188 14.39 14.56 14.23
N PRO A 189 14.96 15.66 14.72
CA PRO A 189 15.06 16.92 13.99
C PRO A 189 16.17 16.92 12.94
N SER A 190 17.10 15.97 12.97
CA SER A 190 18.31 15.97 12.14
C SER A 190 18.43 14.71 11.30
N LEU A 191 18.98 14.85 10.10
CA LEU A 191 19.24 13.74 9.18
C LEU A 191 20.44 14.13 8.31
N ASN A 192 21.31 13.18 7.96
CA ASN A 192 22.43 13.45 7.06
C ASN A 192 22.26 12.84 5.66
N LEU A 193 23.14 13.22 4.73
CA LEU A 193 23.11 12.73 3.35
C LEU A 193 23.32 11.21 3.24
N LYS A 194 24.11 10.63 4.15
CA LYS A 194 24.40 9.19 4.17
C LYS A 194 23.16 8.36 4.51
N ALA A 195 22.30 8.85 5.41
CA ALA A 195 21.00 8.23 5.67
C ALA A 195 20.10 8.27 4.43
N LEU A 196 20.06 9.40 3.72
CA LEU A 196 19.29 9.51 2.47
C LEU A 196 19.78 8.54 1.39
N GLN A 197 21.09 8.32 1.29
CA GLN A 197 21.68 7.33 0.38
C GLN A 197 21.27 5.89 0.75
N ASN A 198 21.25 5.56 2.03
CA ASN A 198 20.79 4.24 2.50
C ASN A 198 19.32 4.01 2.14
N VAL A 199 18.46 4.99 2.43
CA VAL A 199 17.04 4.91 2.08
C VAL A 199 16.84 4.83 0.58
N LYS A 200 17.62 5.55 -0.23
CA LYS A 200 17.53 5.47 -1.69
C LYS A 200 17.79 4.04 -2.20
N ALA A 201 18.82 3.37 -1.67
CA ALA A 201 19.11 1.98 -2.04
C ALA A 201 17.99 1.02 -1.62
N GLU A 202 17.40 1.22 -0.44
CA GLU A 202 16.26 0.44 0.05
C GLU A 202 15.01 0.64 -0.81
N VAL A 203 14.72 1.88 -1.17
CA VAL A 203 13.59 2.23 -2.05
C VAL A 203 13.80 1.66 -3.45
N ASP A 204 15.02 1.68 -3.99
CA ASP A 204 15.32 1.08 -5.29
C ASP A 204 15.05 -0.42 -5.29
N PHE A 205 15.52 -1.12 -4.25
CA PHE A 205 15.24 -2.54 -4.05
C PHE A 205 13.72 -2.82 -3.97
N LEU A 206 12.99 -2.06 -3.15
CA LEU A 206 11.54 -2.23 -3.01
C LEU A 206 10.78 -1.89 -4.30
N SER A 207 11.26 -0.91 -5.07
CA SER A 207 10.69 -0.53 -6.36
C SER A 207 10.87 -1.64 -7.41
N GLU A 208 12.04 -2.29 -7.41
CA GLU A 208 12.29 -3.47 -8.24
C GLU A 208 11.35 -4.62 -7.85
N LYS A 209 11.23 -4.93 -6.55
CA LYS A 209 10.30 -5.94 -6.06
C LYS A 209 8.84 -5.61 -6.35
N ALA A 210 8.45 -4.35 -6.33
CA ALA A 210 7.13 -3.93 -6.74
C ALA A 210 6.88 -4.22 -8.23
N ARG A 211 7.87 -3.99 -9.10
CA ARG A 211 7.75 -4.31 -10.53
C ARG A 211 7.58 -5.81 -10.77
N GLU A 212 8.39 -6.63 -10.10
CA GLU A 212 8.34 -8.09 -10.19
C GLU A 212 6.97 -8.64 -9.75
N ASN A 213 6.47 -8.23 -8.58
CA ASN A 213 5.32 -8.88 -7.94
C ASN A 213 3.95 -8.32 -8.38
N SER A 214 3.89 -7.11 -8.95
CA SER A 214 2.63 -6.44 -9.31
C SER A 214 2.47 -6.18 -10.81
N ARG A 215 3.30 -6.80 -11.66
CA ARG A 215 3.39 -6.50 -13.11
C ARG A 215 3.61 -5.00 -13.37
N GLY A 216 4.40 -4.34 -12.52
CA GLY A 216 4.68 -2.91 -12.60
C GLY A 216 3.63 -1.97 -12.01
N GLN A 217 2.43 -2.44 -11.66
CA GLN A 217 1.33 -1.54 -11.26
C GLN A 217 1.50 -0.91 -9.87
N ALA A 218 2.32 -1.50 -8.99
CA ALA A 218 2.59 -0.98 -7.66
C ALA A 218 3.90 -0.18 -7.56
N ALA A 219 4.70 -0.14 -8.63
CA ALA A 219 6.00 0.55 -8.60
C ALA A 219 5.86 2.06 -8.39
N SER A 220 4.74 2.65 -8.86
CA SER A 220 4.47 4.08 -8.68
C SER A 220 4.25 4.50 -7.23
N ALA A 221 4.00 3.56 -6.32
CA ALA A 221 3.92 3.83 -4.89
C ALA A 221 5.19 4.51 -4.35
N PHE A 222 6.35 4.20 -4.95
CA PHE A 222 7.65 4.74 -4.53
C PHE A 222 8.07 6.01 -5.30
N ASP A 223 7.28 6.50 -6.26
CA ASP A 223 7.68 7.61 -7.13
C ASP A 223 7.96 8.90 -6.32
N GLU A 224 7.11 9.23 -5.35
CA GLU A 224 7.29 10.43 -4.51
C GLU A 224 8.63 10.38 -3.77
N ILE A 225 8.90 9.30 -3.03
CA ILE A 225 10.13 9.16 -2.25
C ILE A 225 11.35 9.05 -3.17
N ASN A 226 11.29 8.27 -4.25
CA ASN A 226 12.40 8.12 -5.19
C ASN A 226 12.79 9.44 -5.86
N GLN A 227 11.81 10.15 -6.41
CA GLN A 227 12.08 11.41 -7.10
C GLN A 227 12.54 12.48 -6.10
N THR A 228 11.96 12.54 -4.90
CA THR A 228 12.38 13.48 -3.85
C THR A 228 13.83 13.24 -3.44
N LEU A 229 14.21 11.99 -3.20
CA LEU A 229 15.59 11.62 -2.86
C LEU A 229 16.54 11.91 -4.02
N THR A 230 16.12 11.65 -5.26
CA THR A 230 16.92 11.90 -6.47
C THR A 230 17.24 13.39 -6.63
N VAL A 231 16.27 14.28 -6.38
CA VAL A 231 16.49 15.74 -6.43
C VAL A 231 17.57 16.18 -5.43
N ILE A 232 17.57 15.61 -4.22
CA ILE A 232 18.55 15.94 -3.18
C ILE A 232 19.93 15.35 -3.51
N LEU A 233 19.98 14.04 -3.79
CA LEU A 233 21.22 13.29 -3.95
C LEU A 233 22.00 13.67 -5.22
N ASN A 234 21.30 14.07 -6.28
CA ASN A 234 21.93 14.50 -7.54
C ASN A 234 22.10 16.02 -7.63
N GLU A 235 21.88 16.74 -6.53
CA GLU A 235 21.96 18.21 -6.46
C GLU A 235 21.08 18.95 -7.49
N ALA A 236 19.99 18.32 -7.94
CA ALA A 236 19.12 18.80 -9.02
C ALA A 236 18.10 19.88 -8.58
N VAL A 237 18.31 20.53 -7.44
CA VAL A 237 17.37 21.49 -6.83
C VAL A 237 17.14 22.69 -7.73
N VAL A 238 18.21 23.20 -8.37
CA VAL A 238 18.11 24.37 -9.26
C VAL A 238 17.29 24.03 -10.51
N GLU A 239 17.49 22.84 -11.08
CA GLU A 239 16.73 22.35 -12.23
C GLU A 239 15.24 22.23 -11.87
N TYR A 240 14.96 21.68 -10.69
CA TYR A 240 13.61 21.54 -10.14
C TYR A 240 12.92 22.89 -9.87
N THR A 241 13.61 23.88 -9.33
CA THR A 241 12.99 25.18 -8.99
C THR A 241 12.81 26.10 -10.19
N THR A 242 13.69 26.03 -11.18
CA THR A 242 13.71 26.97 -12.31
C THR A 242 12.76 26.57 -13.44
N SER A 243 12.66 25.27 -13.76
CA SER A 243 11.91 24.81 -14.94
C SER A 243 10.63 24.08 -14.57
N THR A 244 9.48 24.69 -14.90
CA THR A 244 8.16 24.05 -14.76
C THR A 244 8.05 22.78 -15.61
N SER A 245 8.68 22.76 -16.79
CA SER A 245 8.70 21.59 -17.69
C SER A 245 9.46 20.41 -17.06
N VAL A 246 10.60 20.68 -16.41
CA VAL A 246 11.36 19.63 -15.70
C VAL A 246 10.57 19.08 -14.52
N ARG A 247 9.86 19.93 -13.77
CA ARG A 247 8.97 19.47 -12.69
C ARG A 247 7.89 18.53 -13.20
N ALA A 248 7.17 18.94 -14.26
CA ALA A 248 6.08 18.14 -14.80
C ALA A 248 6.57 16.86 -15.50
N GLY A 249 7.76 16.89 -16.12
CA GLY A 249 8.31 15.77 -16.88
C GLY A 249 9.13 14.78 -16.04
N LYS A 250 10.18 15.27 -15.36
CA LYS A 250 11.14 14.42 -14.64
C LYS A 250 10.77 14.16 -13.19
N PHE A 251 10.09 15.11 -12.53
CA PHE A 251 9.81 15.06 -11.10
C PHE A 251 8.31 15.25 -10.75
N PRO A 252 7.36 14.60 -11.47
CA PRO A 252 5.93 14.86 -11.31
C PRO A 252 5.38 14.45 -9.93
N ALA A 253 6.01 13.50 -9.25
CA ALA A 253 5.56 12.97 -7.96
C ALA A 253 6.18 13.71 -6.76
N VAL A 254 7.13 14.63 -6.98
CA VAL A 254 7.79 15.36 -5.90
C VAL A 254 6.82 16.38 -5.31
N LYS A 255 6.55 16.26 -4.02
CA LYS A 255 5.81 17.27 -3.26
C LYS A 255 6.78 18.33 -2.73
N PRO A 256 6.60 19.63 -3.05
CA PRO A 256 7.48 20.69 -2.56
C PRO A 256 7.57 20.75 -1.02
N ALA A 257 6.49 20.42 -0.31
CA ALA A 257 6.47 20.39 1.15
C ALA A 257 7.39 19.29 1.72
N THR A 258 7.32 18.08 1.17
CA THR A 258 8.17 16.94 1.55
C THR A 258 9.63 17.27 1.32
N LEU A 259 9.97 17.81 0.14
CA LEU A 259 11.32 18.20 -0.22
C LEU A 259 11.88 19.30 0.69
N ALA A 260 11.09 20.34 0.99
CA ALA A 260 11.48 21.41 1.90
C ALA A 260 11.74 20.91 3.34
N ALA A 261 10.94 19.95 3.82
CA ALA A 261 11.11 19.36 5.14
C ALA A 261 12.41 18.54 5.25
N LEU A 262 12.81 17.82 4.20
CA LEU A 262 14.10 17.13 4.16
C LEU A 262 15.28 18.10 4.15
N PHE A 263 15.20 19.20 3.39
CA PHE A 263 16.24 20.24 3.44
C PHE A 263 16.35 20.91 4.81
N GLU A 264 15.23 21.06 5.53
CA GLU A 264 15.25 21.55 6.90
C GLU A 264 16.02 20.61 7.84
N LYS A 265 15.79 19.31 7.74
CA LYS A 265 16.50 18.30 8.56
C LYS A 265 18.00 18.25 8.24
N LEU A 266 18.37 18.36 6.96
CA LEU A 266 19.77 18.47 6.53
C LEU A 266 20.43 19.74 7.08
N ALA A 267 19.75 20.89 6.98
CA ALA A 267 20.25 22.14 7.53
C ALA A 267 20.46 22.07 9.05
N ARG A 268 19.53 21.45 9.80
CA ARG A 268 19.65 21.25 11.25
C ARG A 268 20.84 20.35 11.62
N PHE A 269 21.08 19.28 10.85
CA PHE A 269 22.24 18.41 11.05
C PHE A 269 23.57 19.19 10.92
N HIS A 270 23.72 19.97 9.85
CA HIS A 270 24.93 20.78 9.63
C HIS A 270 25.06 21.94 10.63
N ALA A 271 23.94 22.52 11.07
CA ALA A 271 23.94 23.55 12.10
C ALA A 271 24.51 23.03 13.44
N GLY A 272 24.12 21.80 13.83
CA GLY A 272 24.66 21.15 15.03
C GLY A 272 26.16 20.86 14.97
N ARG A 273 26.74 20.77 13.76
CA ARG A 273 28.18 20.56 13.52
C ARG A 273 28.97 21.86 13.28
N GLN A 274 28.32 23.01 13.36
CA GLN A 274 28.89 24.33 13.06
C GLN A 274 29.39 24.47 11.61
N GLU A 275 28.81 23.69 10.68
CA GLU A 275 29.12 23.73 9.25
C GLU A 275 28.26 24.82 8.57
N HIS A 276 28.64 26.08 8.77
CA HIS A 276 27.84 27.24 8.40
C HIS A 276 27.53 27.34 6.90
N GLU A 277 28.47 27.02 6.02
CA GLU A 277 28.29 27.08 4.57
C GLU A 277 27.19 26.11 4.09
N LEU A 278 27.25 24.86 4.56
CA LEU A 278 26.26 23.83 4.22
C LEU A 278 24.90 24.13 4.83
N THR A 279 24.87 24.65 6.05
CA THR A 279 23.63 25.11 6.69
C THR A 279 22.95 26.21 5.86
N GLN A 280 23.71 27.21 5.41
CA GLN A 280 23.18 28.27 4.54
C GLN A 280 22.73 27.73 3.18
N ARG A 281 23.49 26.80 2.58
CA ARG A 281 23.14 26.14 1.31
C ARG A 281 21.77 25.46 1.39
N TYR A 282 21.58 24.58 2.37
CA TYR A 282 20.31 23.84 2.52
C TYR A 282 19.15 24.76 2.92
N THR A 283 19.40 25.82 3.70
CA THR A 283 18.37 26.83 4.01
C THR A 283 17.91 27.58 2.77
N ARG A 284 18.83 28.01 1.90
CA ARG A 284 18.49 28.65 0.62
C ARG A 284 17.74 27.71 -0.32
N GLN A 285 18.15 26.43 -0.38
CA GLN A 285 17.46 25.41 -1.18
C GLN A 285 16.02 25.18 -0.68
N LYS A 286 15.82 25.08 0.63
CA LYS A 286 14.48 25.03 1.25
C LYS A 286 13.63 26.23 0.83
N GLU A 287 14.14 27.45 0.95
CA GLU A 287 13.40 28.65 0.58
C GLU A 287 13.04 28.66 -0.91
N ALA A 288 13.96 28.27 -1.80
CA ALA A 288 13.71 28.18 -3.23
C ALA A 288 12.59 27.17 -3.54
N VAL A 289 12.58 26.01 -2.90
CA VAL A 289 11.52 25.00 -3.06
C VAL A 289 10.17 25.51 -2.53
N LEU A 290 10.15 26.26 -1.43
CA LEU A 290 8.92 26.85 -0.89
C LEU A 290 8.34 27.94 -1.79
N ARG A 291 9.16 28.65 -2.57
CA ARG A 291 8.69 29.64 -3.55
C ARG A 291 7.96 28.98 -4.73
N VAL A 292 8.34 27.76 -5.11
CA VAL A 292 7.66 26.97 -6.16
C VAL A 292 6.23 26.58 -5.75
N ARG A 293 5.92 26.56 -4.45
CA ARG A 293 4.58 26.26 -3.93
C ARG A 293 3.59 27.42 -4.10
N ARG A 294 4.09 28.65 -4.24
CA ARG A 294 3.27 29.86 -4.43
C ARG A 294 2.99 30.08 -5.91
#